data_AF-A0A8C9LUP4-F1
#
_entry.id   AF-A0A8C9LUP4-F1
#
_cell.length_a   1.000
_cell.length_b   1.000
_cell.length_c   1.000
_cell.angle_alpha   90.00
_cell.angle_beta   90.00
_cell.angle_gamma   90.00
#
_symmetry.space_group_name_H-M   'P 1'
#
loop_
_entity.id
_entity.type
_entity.pdbx_description
1 polymer ?
#
loop_
_entity_poly.entity_id
_entity_poly.type
_entity_poly.pdbx_seq_one_letter_code
_entity_poly.pdbx_strand_id
1 'polypeptide(L)'
;MAAPLLHTRLLGDAAASASAVKTLGASRTGISNMRALENDFFNSPPRKTVRFGGTVTEVLLKYKKGETNDFELLKNQLLDPDIKDDQIINWLLEFRSSIMYLTKDFEQLISIILRLPWLNRSQTVVEEYLAFLGNLVSAQTVFLRPCLSMIASHFVPPRVIVKEGDVDVSDSEDEDDSLPANFDTCHRALQIIARYVPSTPWFLMPILVEKFPFVRKSERTLECYVHNLLRISVYFPTLRHEILELVIEKLLKLDVNAPRQDIEDAEETATQTCGGMDSTEGLFNMVSILLMKDMRFIIKGGNS
;
A
#
# COMPACT_ATOMS: atom_id res chain seq x y z
N MET A 1 -9.71 -4.55 -90.18
CA MET A 1 -9.20 -5.61 -91.08
C MET A 1 -7.69 -5.64 -90.99
N ALA A 2 -7.08 -6.80 -91.28
CA ALA A 2 -5.63 -7.06 -91.35
C ALA A 2 -4.81 -6.97 -90.04
N ALA A 3 -4.50 -8.15 -89.47
CA ALA A 3 -3.14 -8.49 -89.04
C ALA A 3 -2.29 -8.86 -90.30
N PRO A 4 -0.96 -9.09 -90.28
CA PRO A 4 -0.29 -10.20 -89.55
C PRO A 4 1.04 -9.80 -88.82
N LEU A 5 1.52 -10.58 -87.81
CA LEU A 5 2.64 -11.57 -87.83
C LEU A 5 4.01 -11.01 -88.34
N LEU A 6 5.21 -11.39 -87.90
CA LEU A 6 5.81 -12.54 -87.17
C LEU A 6 6.89 -11.99 -86.16
N HIS A 7 7.80 -12.71 -85.46
CA HIS A 7 8.18 -14.14 -85.32
C HIS A 7 8.83 -14.42 -83.92
N THR A 8 8.81 -15.70 -83.52
CA THR A 8 9.71 -16.52 -82.65
C THR A 8 11.18 -16.07 -82.36
N ARG A 9 11.94 -16.58 -81.37
CA ARG A 9 11.85 -17.82 -80.54
C ARG A 9 12.75 -17.77 -79.28
N LEU A 10 12.52 -18.73 -78.36
CA LEU A 10 13.43 -19.52 -77.48
C LEU A 10 14.96 -19.31 -77.65
N LEU A 11 15.86 -19.56 -76.68
CA LEU A 11 15.87 -20.47 -75.51
C LEU A 11 17.05 -20.06 -74.58
N GLY A 12 17.16 -20.65 -73.38
CA GLY A 12 18.48 -21.14 -72.93
C GLY A 12 19.07 -20.53 -71.65
N ASP A 13 19.03 -21.35 -70.60
CA ASP A 13 19.99 -21.54 -69.52
C ASP A 13 21.35 -20.81 -69.61
N ALA A 14 21.81 -20.24 -68.49
CA ALA A 14 22.99 -20.77 -67.78
C ALA A 14 23.15 -20.13 -66.39
N ALA A 15 23.51 -20.94 -65.39
CA ALA A 15 23.98 -20.45 -64.10
C ALA A 15 25.50 -20.21 -64.13
N ALA A 16 25.98 -19.14 -63.47
CA ALA A 16 27.30 -19.12 -62.83
C ALA A 16 27.50 -17.88 -61.92
N SER A 17 27.53 -18.14 -60.61
CA SER A 17 28.65 -17.80 -59.70
C SER A 17 29.14 -16.36 -59.45
N ALA A 18 29.34 -16.11 -58.15
CA ALA A 18 30.32 -15.22 -57.52
C ALA A 18 30.09 -13.68 -57.53
N SER A 19 29.77 -13.12 -56.36
CA SER A 19 30.83 -12.62 -55.46
C SER A 19 30.27 -12.31 -54.07
N ALA A 20 31.11 -12.37 -53.03
CA ALA A 20 30.72 -12.14 -51.65
C ALA A 20 30.93 -10.67 -51.23
N VAL A 21 29.92 -10.08 -50.57
CA VAL A 21 30.14 -8.97 -49.64
C VAL A 21 29.49 -9.31 -48.31
N LYS A 22 30.32 -9.35 -47.27
CA LYS A 22 29.93 -9.64 -45.90
C LYS A 22 29.64 -8.30 -45.21
N THR A 23 28.42 -8.08 -44.72
CA THR A 23 28.11 -6.92 -43.88
C THR A 23 27.22 -7.35 -42.72
N LEU A 24 27.69 -7.14 -41.49
CA LEU A 24 26.87 -7.34 -40.30
C LEU A 24 25.86 -6.20 -40.19
N GLY A 25 24.60 -6.53 -39.93
CA GLY A 25 23.54 -5.58 -39.59
C GLY A 25 22.52 -6.28 -38.71
N ALA A 26 22.40 -5.85 -37.44
CA ALA A 26 21.60 -6.56 -36.45
C ALA A 26 20.08 -6.51 -36.76
N SER A 27 19.39 -7.62 -36.54
CA SER A 27 17.94 -7.71 -36.72
C SER A 27 17.19 -6.91 -35.66
N ARG A 28 16.31 -6.00 -36.09
CA ARG A 28 15.40 -5.24 -35.22
C ARG A 28 14.14 -6.06 -34.90
N THR A 29 14.18 -6.88 -33.86
CA THR A 29 13.00 -7.52 -33.26
C THR A 29 12.77 -6.99 -31.85
N GLY A 30 12.14 -5.81 -31.72
CA GLY A 30 12.08 -5.08 -30.44
C GLY A 30 10.77 -4.38 -30.09
N ILE A 31 9.67 -4.61 -30.83
CA ILE A 31 8.39 -3.89 -30.58
C ILE A 31 7.18 -4.83 -30.42
N SER A 32 7.21 -6.05 -30.98
CA SER A 32 6.06 -6.98 -30.92
C SER A 32 5.83 -7.67 -29.56
N ASN A 33 6.83 -7.71 -28.67
CA ASN A 33 6.77 -8.55 -27.46
C ASN A 33 6.12 -7.87 -26.23
N MET A 34 5.92 -6.53 -26.21
CA MET A 34 5.31 -5.88 -25.05
C MET A 34 3.80 -6.13 -24.91
N ARG A 35 3.06 -6.35 -26.01
CA ARG A 35 1.62 -6.63 -25.96
C ARG A 35 1.25 -8.09 -25.67
N ALA A 36 2.21 -9.01 -25.70
CA ALA A 36 1.97 -10.40 -25.34
C ALA A 36 1.89 -10.57 -23.81
N LEU A 37 2.81 -9.95 -23.08
CA LEU A 37 2.91 -10.05 -21.62
C LEU A 37 1.71 -9.46 -20.86
N GLU A 38 1.04 -8.44 -21.42
CA GLU A 38 -0.18 -7.89 -20.82
C GLU A 38 -1.39 -8.85 -20.92
N ASN A 39 -1.44 -9.73 -21.93
CA ASN A 39 -2.57 -10.65 -22.12
C ASN A 39 -2.43 -11.96 -21.33
N ASP A 40 -1.21 -12.42 -21.04
CA ASP A 40 -1.01 -13.65 -20.27
C ASP A 40 -1.32 -13.46 -18.76
N PHE A 41 -1.25 -12.23 -18.25
CA PHE A 41 -1.60 -11.93 -16.85
C PHE A 41 -3.09 -12.15 -16.54
N PHE A 42 -3.97 -12.04 -17.55
CA PHE A 42 -5.43 -12.19 -17.38
C PHE A 42 -5.96 -13.62 -17.57
N ASN A 43 -5.12 -14.59 -17.94
CA ASN A 43 -5.56 -15.91 -18.41
C ASN A 43 -5.09 -17.10 -17.55
N SER A 44 -4.65 -16.86 -16.32
CA SER A 44 -4.40 -17.96 -15.37
C SER A 44 -5.74 -18.58 -14.94
N PRO A 45 -5.98 -19.90 -15.14
CA PRO A 45 -7.26 -20.50 -14.79
C PRO A 45 -7.47 -20.47 -13.27
N PRO A 46 -8.66 -20.09 -12.78
CA PRO A 46 -8.89 -19.95 -11.34
C PRO A 46 -8.67 -21.29 -10.64
N ARG A 47 -7.75 -21.29 -9.65
CA ARG A 47 -7.54 -22.44 -8.76
C ARG A 47 -8.87 -22.75 -8.09
N LYS A 48 -9.39 -23.96 -8.30
CA LYS A 48 -10.71 -24.40 -7.82
C LYS A 48 -10.75 -24.51 -6.30
N THR A 49 -10.95 -23.39 -5.60
CA THR A 49 -11.42 -23.39 -4.22
C THR A 49 -12.86 -23.91 -4.19
N VAL A 50 -13.19 -24.76 -3.22
CA VAL A 50 -14.55 -25.29 -3.06
C VAL A 50 -15.50 -24.14 -2.74
N ARG A 51 -16.39 -23.84 -3.69
CA ARG A 51 -17.27 -22.67 -3.66
C ARG A 51 -18.71 -23.07 -3.43
N PHE A 52 -19.34 -22.44 -2.45
CA PHE A 52 -20.79 -22.46 -2.25
C PHE A 52 -21.37 -21.09 -2.70
N GLY A 53 -22.60 -21.05 -3.22
CA GLY A 53 -23.37 -19.81 -3.40
C GLY A 53 -23.41 -19.12 -4.78
N GLY A 54 -22.57 -19.50 -5.76
CA GLY A 54 -22.48 -18.78 -7.04
C GLY A 54 -21.62 -17.50 -6.98
N THR A 55 -21.54 -16.70 -8.05
CA THR A 55 -20.62 -15.53 -8.10
C THR A 55 -20.92 -14.50 -7.01
N VAL A 56 -19.93 -13.71 -6.55
CA VAL A 56 -20.19 -12.62 -5.57
C VAL A 56 -21.30 -11.69 -6.08
N THR A 57 -21.32 -11.39 -7.38
CA THR A 57 -22.42 -10.63 -8.02
C THR A 57 -23.79 -11.28 -7.77
N GLU A 58 -23.93 -12.59 -7.97
CA GLU A 58 -25.18 -13.31 -7.67
C GLU A 58 -25.54 -13.22 -6.18
N VAL A 59 -24.58 -13.41 -5.27
CA VAL A 59 -24.80 -13.32 -3.82
C VAL A 59 -25.29 -11.93 -3.40
N LEU A 60 -24.67 -10.86 -3.91
CA LEU A 60 -25.09 -9.48 -3.66
C LEU A 60 -26.49 -9.19 -4.23
N LEU A 61 -26.81 -9.71 -5.42
CA LEU A 61 -28.13 -9.56 -6.04
C LEU A 61 -29.24 -10.36 -5.34
N LYS A 62 -28.93 -11.57 -4.84
CA LYS A 62 -29.81 -12.38 -3.98
C LYS A 62 -30.10 -11.68 -2.66
N TYR A 63 -29.08 -11.13 -2.01
CA TYR A 63 -29.25 -10.37 -0.77
C TYR A 63 -30.23 -9.19 -0.94
N LYS A 64 -30.14 -8.45 -2.06
CA LYS A 64 -31.10 -7.38 -2.38
C LYS A 64 -32.54 -7.85 -2.63
N LYS A 65 -32.78 -9.17 -2.80
CA LYS A 65 -34.11 -9.79 -2.88
C LYS A 65 -34.59 -10.38 -1.54
N GLY A 66 -33.77 -10.32 -0.49
CA GLY A 66 -34.06 -10.88 0.83
C GLY A 66 -33.46 -12.27 1.10
N GLU A 67 -32.70 -12.85 0.17
CA GLU A 67 -32.00 -14.12 0.36
C GLU A 67 -30.66 -13.89 1.10
N THR A 68 -30.61 -14.16 2.40
CA THR A 68 -29.45 -13.83 3.24
C THR A 68 -28.41 -14.94 3.42
N ASN A 69 -28.78 -16.21 3.20
CA ASN A 69 -27.94 -17.37 3.54
C ASN A 69 -26.54 -17.34 2.89
N ASP A 70 -26.48 -17.13 1.57
CA ASP A 70 -25.21 -17.07 0.82
C ASP A 70 -24.35 -15.87 1.25
N PHE A 71 -24.99 -14.76 1.65
CA PHE A 71 -24.32 -13.53 2.08
C PHE A 71 -23.72 -13.64 3.48
N GLU A 72 -24.40 -14.31 4.40
CA GLU A 72 -23.84 -14.62 5.72
C GLU A 72 -22.72 -15.67 5.63
N LEU A 73 -22.83 -16.65 4.73
CA LEU A 73 -21.72 -17.57 4.44
C LEU A 73 -20.48 -16.84 3.90
N LEU A 74 -20.66 -15.92 2.96
CA LEU A 74 -19.60 -15.04 2.44
C LEU A 74 -18.92 -14.25 3.56
N LYS A 75 -19.70 -13.61 4.45
CA LYS A 75 -19.16 -12.87 5.60
C LYS A 75 -18.35 -13.77 6.52
N ASN A 76 -18.86 -14.96 6.85
CA ASN A 76 -18.17 -15.92 7.71
C ASN A 76 -16.85 -16.41 7.11
N GLN A 77 -16.79 -16.62 5.79
CA GLN A 77 -15.56 -17.00 5.09
C GLN A 77 -14.49 -15.90 5.04
N LEU A 78 -14.89 -14.63 5.12
CA LEU A 78 -13.96 -13.48 5.21
C LEU A 78 -13.54 -13.16 6.65
N LEU A 79 -14.29 -13.64 7.64
CA LEU A 79 -14.00 -13.50 9.07
C LEU A 79 -13.18 -14.66 9.64
N ASP A 80 -12.81 -15.63 8.80
CA ASP A 80 -11.91 -16.74 9.16
C ASP A 80 -10.51 -16.18 9.52
N PRO A 81 -10.04 -16.33 10.78
CA PRO A 81 -8.74 -15.82 11.20
C PRO A 81 -7.58 -16.54 10.48
N ASP A 82 -7.78 -17.79 10.07
CA ASP A 82 -6.77 -18.65 9.43
C ASP A 82 -6.86 -18.59 7.89
N ILE A 83 -7.53 -17.57 7.34
CA ILE A 83 -7.68 -17.36 5.90
C ILE A 83 -6.32 -17.32 5.19
N LYS A 84 -6.21 -18.13 4.12
CA LYS A 84 -4.97 -18.35 3.37
C LYS A 84 -4.84 -17.35 2.22
N ASP A 85 -3.61 -17.04 1.82
CA ASP A 85 -3.28 -16.10 0.74
C ASP A 85 -4.05 -16.40 -0.56
N ASP A 86 -4.09 -17.67 -1.00
CA ASP A 86 -4.88 -18.11 -2.18
C ASP A 86 -6.39 -17.78 -2.04
N GLN A 87 -6.96 -17.83 -0.83
CA GLN A 87 -8.37 -17.47 -0.58
C GLN A 87 -8.56 -15.94 -0.59
N ILE A 88 -7.64 -15.19 0.03
CA ILE A 88 -7.66 -13.72 0.03
C ILE A 88 -7.59 -13.20 -1.42
N ILE A 89 -6.65 -13.72 -2.23
CA ILE A 89 -6.49 -13.37 -3.64
C ILE A 89 -7.78 -13.64 -4.43
N ASN A 90 -8.35 -14.85 -4.30
CA ASN A 90 -9.59 -15.20 -4.99
C ASN A 90 -10.76 -14.28 -4.60
N TRP A 91 -10.93 -13.95 -3.32
CA TRP A 91 -11.96 -13.01 -2.88
C TRP A 91 -11.75 -11.60 -3.44
N LEU A 92 -10.53 -11.07 -3.40
CA LEU A 92 -10.20 -9.74 -3.92
C LEU A 92 -10.48 -9.64 -5.43
N LEU A 93 -10.12 -10.66 -6.21
CA LEU A 93 -10.41 -10.73 -7.64
C LEU A 93 -11.93 -10.71 -7.92
N GLU A 94 -12.73 -11.41 -7.11
CA GLU A 94 -14.18 -11.42 -7.27
C GLU A 94 -14.85 -10.14 -6.81
N PHE A 95 -14.36 -9.50 -5.74
CA PHE A 95 -14.82 -8.17 -5.33
C PHE A 95 -14.44 -7.08 -6.34
N ARG A 96 -13.26 -7.16 -6.95
CA ARG A 96 -12.87 -6.32 -8.09
C ARG A 96 -13.79 -6.54 -9.30
N SER A 97 -14.16 -7.79 -9.58
CA SER A 97 -15.09 -8.15 -10.67
C SER A 97 -16.54 -7.71 -10.42
N SER A 98 -16.93 -7.54 -9.16
CA SER A 98 -18.28 -7.15 -8.73
C SER A 98 -18.36 -5.72 -8.15
N ILE A 99 -17.33 -4.90 -8.36
CA ILE A 99 -17.13 -3.60 -7.69
C ILE A 99 -18.29 -2.60 -7.88
N MET A 100 -19.02 -2.71 -9.00
CA MET A 100 -20.19 -1.87 -9.29
C MET A 100 -21.41 -2.20 -8.40
N TYR A 101 -21.48 -3.43 -7.88
CA TYR A 101 -22.56 -3.88 -7.00
C TYR A 101 -22.29 -3.57 -5.52
N LEU A 102 -21.01 -3.38 -5.15
CA LEU A 102 -20.54 -3.00 -3.81
C LEU A 102 -20.87 -1.53 -3.48
N THR A 103 -22.17 -1.21 -3.51
CA THR A 103 -22.76 0.08 -3.12
C THR A 103 -22.86 0.24 -1.60
N LYS A 104 -23.25 1.42 -1.12
CA LYS A 104 -23.40 1.74 0.32
C LYS A 104 -24.20 0.69 1.11
N ASP A 105 -25.19 0.04 0.49
CA ASP A 105 -26.00 -1.03 1.10
C ASP A 105 -25.16 -2.19 1.68
N PHE A 106 -23.91 -2.34 1.21
CA PHE A 106 -22.96 -3.37 1.63
C PHE A 106 -21.83 -2.84 2.53
N GLU A 107 -22.03 -1.70 3.21
CA GLU A 107 -21.04 -1.07 4.11
C GLU A 107 -20.47 -2.04 5.16
N GLN A 108 -21.28 -2.94 5.72
CA GLN A 108 -20.80 -3.97 6.65
C GLN A 108 -19.83 -4.98 5.99
N LEU A 109 -20.11 -5.39 4.75
CA LEU A 109 -19.23 -6.29 3.99
C LEU A 109 -17.91 -5.58 3.63
N ILE A 110 -17.97 -4.33 3.18
CA ILE A 110 -16.78 -3.51 2.96
C ILE A 110 -15.96 -3.36 4.25
N SER A 111 -16.62 -3.13 5.40
CA SER A 111 -15.94 -3.09 6.70
C SER A 111 -15.30 -4.42 7.10
N ILE A 112 -15.75 -5.56 6.60
CA ILE A 112 -15.09 -6.86 6.79
C ILE A 112 -13.88 -6.97 5.85
N ILE A 113 -14.04 -6.67 4.55
CA ILE A 113 -12.95 -6.73 3.56
C ILE A 113 -11.80 -5.77 3.94
N LEU A 114 -12.11 -4.57 4.42
CA LEU A 114 -11.13 -3.59 4.91
C LEU A 114 -10.39 -4.04 6.18
N ARG A 115 -10.83 -5.11 6.85
CA ARG A 115 -10.16 -5.70 8.03
C ARG A 115 -9.45 -7.03 7.74
N LEU A 116 -9.44 -7.50 6.49
CA LEU A 116 -8.65 -8.67 6.12
C LEU A 116 -7.17 -8.46 6.43
N PRO A 117 -6.42 -9.49 6.87
CA PRO A 117 -4.99 -9.38 7.09
C PRO A 117 -4.26 -9.30 5.74
N TRP A 118 -3.99 -8.07 5.27
CA TRP A 118 -3.33 -7.80 3.99
C TRP A 118 -1.86 -7.38 4.14
N LEU A 119 -1.52 -6.72 5.26
CA LEU A 119 -0.15 -6.49 5.73
C LEU A 119 0.47 -7.81 6.20
N ASN A 120 1.80 -7.94 6.11
CA ASN A 120 2.55 -9.17 6.42
C ASN A 120 2.11 -10.45 5.69
N ARG A 121 1.43 -10.33 4.54
CA ARG A 121 1.14 -11.45 3.62
C ARG A 121 2.07 -11.43 2.41
N SER A 122 1.95 -12.44 1.55
CA SER A 122 2.73 -12.50 0.30
C SER A 122 2.51 -11.26 -0.57
N GLN A 123 3.53 -10.89 -1.35
CA GLN A 123 3.45 -9.71 -2.24
C GLN A 123 2.23 -9.75 -3.16
N THR A 124 1.82 -10.93 -3.62
CA THR A 124 0.61 -11.10 -4.46
C THR A 124 -0.67 -10.69 -3.74
N VAL A 125 -0.82 -11.00 -2.45
CA VAL A 125 -1.95 -10.51 -1.63
C VAL A 125 -1.91 -8.97 -1.54
N VAL A 126 -0.73 -8.40 -1.30
CA VAL A 126 -0.55 -6.93 -1.19
C VAL A 126 -0.93 -6.24 -2.50
N GLU A 127 -0.44 -6.70 -3.65
CA GLU A 127 -0.78 -6.11 -4.96
C GLU A 127 -2.27 -6.18 -5.27
N GLU A 128 -2.91 -7.34 -5.05
CA GLU A 128 -4.35 -7.51 -5.27
C GLU A 128 -5.19 -6.66 -4.32
N TYR A 129 -4.76 -6.49 -3.07
CA TYR A 129 -5.44 -5.64 -2.09
C TYR A 129 -5.34 -4.16 -2.47
N LEU A 130 -4.15 -3.70 -2.88
CA LEU A 130 -3.96 -2.33 -3.37
C LEU A 130 -4.75 -2.05 -4.67
N ALA A 131 -4.83 -3.03 -5.56
CA ALA A 131 -5.67 -2.96 -6.76
C ALA A 131 -7.18 -2.91 -6.40
N PHE A 132 -7.61 -3.68 -5.40
CA PHE A 132 -8.97 -3.61 -4.86
C PHE A 132 -9.27 -2.24 -4.25
N LEU A 133 -8.40 -1.69 -3.40
CA LEU A 133 -8.60 -0.36 -2.80
C LEU A 133 -8.74 0.73 -3.87
N GLY A 134 -7.87 0.72 -4.88
CA GLY A 134 -7.93 1.67 -6.00
C GLY A 134 -9.22 1.54 -6.82
N ASN A 135 -9.64 0.31 -7.14
CA ASN A 135 -10.91 0.05 -7.81
C ASN A 135 -12.11 0.51 -6.97
N LEU A 136 -12.11 0.25 -5.65
CA LEU A 136 -13.19 0.59 -4.74
C LEU A 136 -13.38 2.11 -4.63
N VAL A 137 -12.32 2.89 -4.36
CA VAL A 137 -12.45 4.35 -4.22
C VAL A 137 -12.77 5.05 -5.53
N SER A 138 -12.35 4.47 -6.67
CA SER A 138 -12.67 4.95 -8.01
C SER A 138 -14.14 4.71 -8.38
N ALA A 139 -14.65 3.51 -8.11
CA ALA A 139 -16.02 3.12 -8.41
C ALA A 139 -17.07 3.65 -7.41
N GLN A 140 -16.69 3.73 -6.13
CA GLN A 140 -17.58 3.92 -4.99
C GLN A 140 -16.91 4.86 -3.97
N THR A 141 -16.78 6.14 -4.33
CA THR A 141 -16.10 7.19 -3.53
C THR A 141 -16.65 7.34 -2.10
N VAL A 142 -17.87 6.86 -1.83
CA VAL A 142 -18.44 6.76 -0.47
C VAL A 142 -17.53 6.00 0.52
N PHE A 143 -16.73 5.04 0.05
CA PHE A 143 -15.80 4.28 0.88
C PHE A 143 -14.41 4.90 1.03
N LEU A 144 -14.16 6.08 0.45
CA LEU A 144 -12.87 6.78 0.59
C LEU A 144 -12.48 6.99 2.06
N ARG A 145 -13.37 7.57 2.89
CA ARG A 145 -13.09 7.80 4.31
C ARG A 145 -12.81 6.48 5.08
N PRO A 146 -13.62 5.41 4.92
CA PRO A 146 -13.28 4.08 5.43
C PRO A 146 -11.89 3.58 5.02
N CYS A 147 -11.52 3.63 3.74
CA CYS A 147 -10.20 3.19 3.27
C CYS A 147 -9.06 4.00 3.89
N LEU A 148 -9.18 5.34 3.94
CA LEU A 148 -8.17 6.21 4.55
C LEU A 148 -8.06 6.00 6.07
N SER A 149 -9.18 5.77 6.76
CA SER A 149 -9.21 5.51 8.21
C SER A 149 -8.62 4.15 8.58
N MET A 150 -8.79 3.14 7.72
CA MET A 150 -8.11 1.85 7.81
C MET A 150 -6.59 2.04 7.67
N ILE A 151 -6.12 2.66 6.59
CA ILE A 151 -4.67 2.85 6.36
C ILE A 151 -4.03 3.68 7.48
N ALA A 152 -4.67 4.78 7.89
CA ALA A 152 -4.17 5.62 8.97
C ALA A 152 -4.12 4.92 10.35
N SER A 153 -4.89 3.84 10.54
CA SER A 153 -4.82 3.02 11.77
C SER A 153 -3.60 2.11 11.84
N HIS A 154 -2.88 1.92 10.72
CA HIS A 154 -1.65 1.13 10.64
C HIS A 154 -0.36 1.96 10.75
N PHE A 155 -0.44 3.28 11.02
CA PHE A 155 0.74 4.14 11.28
C PHE A 155 1.25 4.07 12.73
N VAL A 156 0.89 3.02 13.47
CA VAL A 156 1.35 2.70 14.82
C VAL A 156 1.79 1.24 14.88
N PRO A 157 2.69 0.86 15.80
CA PRO A 157 3.02 -0.55 16.02
C PRO A 157 1.76 -1.39 16.32
N PRO A 158 1.72 -2.67 15.92
CA PRO A 158 0.71 -3.61 16.38
C PRO A 158 0.66 -3.64 17.92
N ARG A 159 -0.54 -3.69 18.49
CA ARG A 159 -0.69 -3.82 19.95
C ARG A 159 -0.32 -5.24 20.38
N VAL A 160 0.90 -5.45 20.85
CA VAL A 160 1.30 -6.67 21.53
C VAL A 160 0.69 -6.65 22.94
N ILE A 161 -0.44 -7.34 23.11
CA ILE A 161 -1.05 -7.55 24.42
C ILE A 161 -0.38 -8.77 25.05
N VAL A 162 0.62 -8.54 25.90
CA VAL A 162 1.25 -9.61 26.69
C VAL A 162 0.32 -9.92 27.86
N LYS A 163 -0.31 -11.10 27.83
CA LYS A 163 -1.19 -11.57 28.91
C LYS A 163 -0.41 -12.32 29.98
N GLU A 164 0.15 -11.57 30.92
CA GLU A 164 0.79 -12.12 32.13
C GLU A 164 -0.09 -11.82 33.36
N GLY A 165 -1.11 -12.65 33.58
CA GLY A 165 -2.10 -12.48 34.67
C GLY A 165 -3.33 -11.65 34.29
N ASP A 166 -4.01 -11.11 35.29
CA ASP A 166 -5.27 -10.35 35.16
C ASP A 166 -5.03 -8.84 34.91
N VAL A 167 -3.88 -8.51 34.31
CA VAL A 167 -3.45 -7.13 33.99
C VAL A 167 -2.97 -7.11 32.55
N ASP A 168 -3.68 -6.38 31.67
CA ASP A 168 -3.26 -6.16 30.28
C ASP A 168 -2.05 -5.21 30.25
N VAL A 169 -0.83 -5.75 30.28
CA VAL A 169 0.41 -5.01 30.00
C VAL A 169 0.68 -5.08 28.50
N SER A 170 0.39 -4.00 27.79
CA SER A 170 0.51 -3.89 26.34
C SER A 170 1.63 -2.94 25.93
N ASP A 171 2.87 -3.34 26.19
CA ASP A 171 4.07 -2.82 25.52
C ASP A 171 5.12 -3.94 25.52
N SER A 172 5.42 -4.51 24.35
CA SER A 172 6.72 -5.13 24.12
C SER A 172 7.50 -4.24 23.17
N GLU A 173 8.75 -3.94 23.53
CA GLU A 173 9.63 -3.08 22.75
C GLU A 173 10.29 -3.83 21.58
N ASP A 174 9.87 -5.07 21.32
CA ASP A 174 10.44 -5.92 20.28
C ASP A 174 10.40 -5.21 18.91
N GLU A 175 11.54 -5.18 18.22
CA GLU A 175 11.57 -4.74 16.84
C GLU A 175 10.85 -5.76 15.94
N ASP A 176 9.58 -5.47 15.64
CA ASP A 176 8.91 -6.06 14.49
C ASP A 176 9.64 -5.60 13.23
N ASP A 177 10.57 -6.43 12.74
CA ASP A 177 11.34 -6.24 11.50
C ASP A 177 10.44 -5.92 10.28
N SER A 178 9.17 -6.32 10.32
CA SER A 178 8.21 -6.06 9.23
C SER A 178 7.56 -4.67 9.30
N LEU A 179 7.63 -3.98 10.44
CA LEU A 179 6.96 -2.70 10.68
C LEU A 179 7.33 -1.60 9.65
N PRO A 180 8.60 -1.40 9.26
CA PRO A 180 8.95 -0.42 8.22
C PRO A 180 8.34 -0.76 6.85
N ALA A 181 8.33 -2.04 6.47
CA ALA A 181 7.74 -2.49 5.21
C ALA A 181 6.20 -2.35 5.19
N ASN A 182 5.56 -2.49 6.36
CA ASN A 182 4.14 -2.21 6.53
C ASN A 182 3.81 -0.73 6.37
N PHE A 183 4.63 0.16 6.93
CA PHE A 183 4.49 1.60 6.70
C PHE A 183 4.70 1.97 5.23
N ASP A 184 5.74 1.45 4.56
CA ASP A 184 5.95 1.64 3.11
C ASP A 184 4.72 1.23 2.29
N THR A 185 4.14 0.08 2.62
CA THR A 185 2.94 -0.46 1.99
C THR A 185 1.71 0.44 2.23
N CYS A 186 1.55 0.98 3.44
CA CYS A 186 0.49 1.94 3.79
C CYS A 186 0.66 3.28 3.05
N HIS A 187 1.88 3.81 2.94
CA HIS A 187 2.17 5.01 2.16
C HIS A 187 1.88 4.82 0.67
N ARG A 188 2.26 3.66 0.11
CA ARG A 188 1.91 3.28 -1.27
C ARG A 188 0.40 3.20 -1.48
N ALA A 189 -0.35 2.66 -0.50
CA ALA A 189 -1.82 2.65 -0.54
C ALA A 189 -2.42 4.06 -0.63
N LEU A 190 -1.94 5.01 0.19
CA LEU A 190 -2.39 6.42 0.14
C LEU A 190 -2.09 7.07 -1.22
N GLN A 191 -0.91 6.82 -1.80
CA GLN A 191 -0.53 7.35 -3.11
C GLN A 191 -1.39 6.75 -4.25
N ILE A 192 -1.72 5.46 -4.19
CA ILE A 192 -2.63 4.81 -5.14
C ILE A 192 -4.04 5.41 -5.03
N ILE A 193 -4.57 5.58 -3.82
CA ILE A 193 -5.89 6.18 -3.60
C ILE A 193 -5.93 7.62 -4.13
N ALA A 194 -4.93 8.45 -3.82
CA ALA A 194 -4.89 9.84 -4.29
C ALA A 194 -4.74 9.97 -5.81
N ARG A 195 -4.12 9.00 -6.48
CA ARG A 195 -4.05 8.94 -7.96
C ARG A 195 -5.43 8.72 -8.60
N TYR A 196 -6.35 8.02 -7.92
CA TYR A 196 -7.73 7.84 -8.38
C TYR A 196 -8.67 8.94 -7.88
N VAL A 197 -8.45 9.47 -6.67
CA VAL A 197 -9.30 10.50 -6.06
C VAL A 197 -8.44 11.70 -5.61
N PRO A 198 -8.25 12.72 -6.46
CA PRO A 198 -7.38 13.87 -6.17
C PRO A 198 -7.81 14.70 -4.95
N SER A 199 -9.07 14.60 -4.52
CA SER A 199 -9.58 15.24 -3.30
C SER A 199 -9.21 14.50 -2.01
N THR A 200 -8.46 13.38 -2.08
CA THR A 200 -7.99 12.61 -0.92
C THR A 200 -7.42 13.46 0.25
N PRO A 201 -6.58 14.49 0.03
CA PRO A 201 -6.00 15.28 1.13
C PRO A 201 -7.05 15.87 2.09
N TRP A 202 -8.14 16.43 1.56
CA TRP A 202 -9.22 17.05 2.33
C TRP A 202 -9.96 16.07 3.24
N PHE A 203 -10.00 14.79 2.86
CA PHE A 203 -10.58 13.72 3.70
C PHE A 203 -9.54 13.10 4.64
N LEU A 204 -8.26 13.11 4.25
CA LEU A 204 -7.17 12.51 5.03
C LEU A 204 -6.84 13.32 6.28
N MET A 205 -6.71 14.64 6.20
CA MET A 205 -6.25 15.44 7.36
C MET A 205 -7.15 15.29 8.61
N PRO A 206 -8.49 15.36 8.52
CA PRO A 206 -9.36 15.11 9.67
C PRO A 206 -9.21 13.70 10.27
N ILE A 207 -8.85 12.71 9.46
CA ILE A 207 -8.60 11.34 9.91
C ILE A 207 -7.25 11.25 10.65
N LEU A 208 -6.22 11.97 10.20
CA LEU A 208 -4.93 12.03 10.91
C LEU A 208 -5.06 12.69 12.28
N VAL A 209 -5.91 13.72 12.41
CA VAL A 209 -6.26 14.31 13.72
C VAL A 209 -7.03 13.30 14.60
N GLU A 210 -8.03 12.63 14.04
CA GLU A 210 -8.88 11.63 14.73
C GLU A 210 -8.08 10.41 15.22
N LYS A 211 -7.09 9.97 14.44
CA LYS A 211 -6.25 8.79 14.72
C LYS A 211 -4.98 9.09 15.51
N PHE A 212 -4.66 10.35 15.80
CA PHE A 212 -3.45 10.70 16.54
C PHE A 212 -3.45 10.03 17.94
N PRO A 213 -2.42 9.24 18.31
CA PRO A 213 -2.40 8.51 19.56
C PRO A 213 -2.55 9.41 20.80
N PHE A 214 -3.16 8.87 21.85
CA PHE A 214 -3.28 9.59 23.11
C PHE A 214 -1.89 9.80 23.73
N VAL A 215 -1.64 10.95 24.37
CA VAL A 215 -0.32 11.32 24.92
C VAL A 215 0.24 10.31 25.93
N ARG A 216 -0.62 9.48 26.54
CA ARG A 216 -0.26 8.38 27.47
C ARG A 216 0.05 7.04 26.76
N LYS A 217 0.37 7.05 25.46
CA LYS A 217 0.84 5.87 24.73
C LYS A 217 2.36 5.84 24.73
N SER A 218 2.93 4.65 24.53
CA SER A 218 4.38 4.47 24.48
C SER A 218 5.03 5.40 23.47
N GLU A 219 6.25 5.83 23.80
CA GLU A 219 7.03 6.78 22.99
C GLU A 219 7.15 6.30 21.55
N ARG A 220 7.46 5.00 21.36
CA ARG A 220 7.49 4.32 20.06
C ARG A 220 6.19 4.46 19.25
N THR A 221 5.03 4.42 19.92
CA THR A 221 3.72 4.62 19.27
C THR A 221 3.57 6.05 18.76
N LEU A 222 3.99 7.05 19.55
CA LEU A 222 3.95 8.46 19.17
C LEU A 222 4.97 8.78 18.07
N GLU A 223 6.20 8.28 18.19
CA GLU A 223 7.28 8.43 17.22
C GLU A 223 6.90 7.84 15.86
N CYS A 224 6.42 6.60 15.81
CA CYS A 224 5.95 5.98 14.57
C CYS A 224 4.85 6.81 13.90
N TYR A 225 3.91 7.33 14.68
CA TYR A 225 2.82 8.12 14.13
C TYR A 225 3.34 9.45 13.56
N VAL A 226 4.18 10.18 14.30
CA VAL A 226 4.79 11.44 13.86
C VAL A 226 5.68 11.23 12.63
N HIS A 227 6.50 10.17 12.59
CA HIS A 227 7.33 9.82 11.43
C HIS A 227 6.47 9.64 10.17
N ASN A 228 5.42 8.82 10.26
CA ASN A 228 4.49 8.59 9.15
C ASN A 228 3.77 9.89 8.72
N LEU A 229 3.37 10.75 9.67
CA LEU A 229 2.79 12.08 9.38
C LEU A 229 3.77 12.99 8.63
N LEU A 230 5.02 13.09 9.08
CA LEU A 230 6.04 13.88 8.41
C LEU A 230 6.31 13.34 7.00
N ARG A 231 6.32 12.01 6.81
CA ARG A 231 6.43 11.37 5.50
C ARG A 231 5.24 11.68 4.58
N ILE A 232 3.99 11.70 5.09
CA ILE A 232 2.80 12.18 4.36
C ILE A 232 3.03 13.61 3.83
N SER A 233 3.60 14.50 4.64
CA SER A 233 3.85 15.91 4.27
C SER A 233 4.83 16.13 3.11
N VAL A 234 5.63 15.11 2.77
CA VAL A 234 6.56 15.14 1.63
C VAL A 234 5.80 15.04 0.31
N TYR A 235 4.89 14.06 0.19
CA TYR A 235 4.17 13.77 -1.06
C TYR A 235 2.73 14.32 -1.11
N PHE A 236 2.18 14.79 0.01
CA PHE A 236 1.01 15.67 0.06
C PHE A 236 1.41 17.07 0.57
N PRO A 237 2.06 17.91 -0.27
CA PRO A 237 2.56 19.22 0.17
C PRO A 237 1.46 20.17 0.66
N THR A 238 0.21 19.99 0.22
CA THR A 238 -0.95 20.78 0.68
C THR A 238 -1.25 20.57 2.16
N LEU A 239 -0.99 19.37 2.69
CA LEU A 239 -1.24 19.05 4.11
C LEU A 239 -0.08 19.45 5.03
N ARG A 240 1.05 19.91 4.48
CA ARG A 240 2.28 20.12 5.26
C ARG A 240 2.09 21.11 6.40
N HIS A 241 1.35 22.20 6.18
CA HIS A 241 1.09 23.18 7.22
C HIS A 241 0.26 22.58 8.36
N GLU A 242 -0.89 21.98 8.03
CA GLU A 242 -1.82 21.36 8.99
C GLU A 242 -1.16 20.18 9.74
N ILE A 243 -0.31 19.39 9.08
CA ILE A 243 0.45 18.29 9.71
C ILE A 243 1.48 18.84 10.70
N LEU A 244 2.24 19.89 10.33
CA LEU A 244 3.22 20.49 11.24
C LEU A 244 2.54 21.19 12.42
N GLU A 245 1.41 21.86 12.19
CA GLU A 245 0.56 22.43 13.24
C GLU A 245 0.08 21.34 14.21
N LEU A 246 -0.46 20.23 13.69
CA LEU A 246 -0.88 19.08 14.50
C LEU A 246 0.29 18.49 15.31
N VAL A 247 1.47 18.29 14.71
CA VAL A 247 2.63 17.75 15.43
C VAL A 247 3.08 18.71 16.55
N ILE A 248 3.16 20.02 16.28
CA ILE A 248 3.53 21.03 17.27
C ILE A 248 2.49 21.12 18.40
N GLU A 249 1.19 21.09 18.09
CA GLU A 249 0.10 21.04 19.08
C GLU A 249 0.24 19.86 20.05
N LYS A 250 0.64 18.69 19.53
CA LYS A 250 0.76 17.46 20.31
C LYS A 250 2.06 17.43 21.13
N LEU A 251 3.16 17.97 20.60
CA LEU A 251 4.42 18.14 21.34
C LEU A 251 4.25 19.15 22.50
N LEU A 252 3.61 20.30 22.27
CA LEU A 252 3.27 21.26 23.32
C LEU A 252 2.36 20.65 24.40
N LYS A 253 1.44 19.76 24.00
CA LYS A 253 0.61 19.00 24.96
C LYS A 253 1.41 17.97 25.75
N LEU A 254 2.45 17.37 25.18
CA LEU A 254 3.33 16.45 25.90
C LEU A 254 4.15 17.23 26.93
N ASP A 255 4.81 18.30 26.50
CA ASP A 255 5.61 19.23 27.32
C ASP A 255 4.84 19.76 28.54
N VAL A 256 3.64 20.32 28.33
CA VAL A 256 2.79 20.84 29.42
C VAL A 256 2.29 19.75 30.39
N ASN A 257 2.33 18.48 30.01
CA ASN A 257 1.96 17.35 30.88
C ASN A 257 3.17 16.63 31.50
N ALA A 258 4.40 17.05 31.21
CA ALA A 258 5.59 16.47 31.82
C ALA A 258 5.63 16.77 33.35
N PRO A 259 5.93 15.78 34.21
CA PRO A 259 6.12 16.02 35.63
C PRO A 259 7.29 16.97 35.88
N ARG A 260 7.14 17.89 36.85
CA ARG A 260 8.23 18.81 37.21
C ARG A 260 9.50 18.11 37.67
N GLN A 261 9.37 16.97 38.35
CA GLN A 261 10.52 16.18 38.77
C GLN A 261 11.32 15.71 37.55
N ASP A 262 10.66 15.10 36.56
CA ASP A 262 11.29 14.62 35.33
C ASP A 262 11.97 15.77 34.54
N ILE A 263 11.40 16.98 34.58
CA ILE A 263 12.02 18.19 34.00
C ILE A 263 13.25 18.63 34.80
N GLU A 264 13.13 18.76 36.13
CA GLU A 264 14.23 19.18 37.02
C GLU A 264 15.39 18.18 36.98
N ASP A 265 15.11 16.87 36.96
CA ASP A 265 16.08 15.78 36.82
C ASP A 265 16.78 15.82 35.45
N ALA A 266 16.04 16.11 34.37
CA ALA A 266 16.61 16.26 33.03
C ALA A 266 17.48 17.52 32.90
N GLU A 267 17.09 18.64 33.51
CA GLU A 267 17.88 19.88 33.55
C GLU A 267 19.17 19.71 34.39
N GLU A 268 19.11 18.98 35.52
CA GLU A 268 20.32 18.63 36.29
C GLU A 268 21.23 17.70 35.47
N THR A 269 20.68 16.67 34.83
CA THR A 269 21.46 15.74 33.98
C THR A 269 22.12 16.47 32.81
N ALA A 270 21.40 17.40 32.17
CA ALA A 270 21.92 18.24 31.11
C ALA A 270 23.05 19.16 31.62
N THR A 271 22.85 19.88 32.72
CA THR A 271 23.89 20.78 33.27
C THR A 271 25.14 20.03 33.72
N GLN A 272 25.00 18.80 34.24
CA GLN A 272 26.14 17.91 34.54
C GLN A 272 26.90 17.44 33.27
N THR A 273 26.20 17.19 32.15
CA THR A 273 26.84 16.81 30.87
C THR A 273 27.35 18.00 30.05
N CYS A 274 26.78 19.20 30.23
CA CYS A 274 27.19 20.43 29.55
C CYS A 274 28.48 21.07 30.10
N GLY A 275 29.11 20.48 31.13
CA GLY A 275 30.35 20.98 31.72
C GLY A 275 31.60 20.98 30.81
N GLY A 276 31.49 20.65 29.52
CA GLY A 276 32.65 20.56 28.63
C GLY A 276 32.41 20.55 27.11
N MET A 277 31.19 20.78 26.59
CA MET A 277 30.96 20.76 25.13
C MET A 277 29.89 21.75 24.67
N ASP A 278 30.14 22.35 23.50
CA ASP A 278 29.43 23.53 22.98
C ASP A 278 27.95 23.20 22.68
N SER A 279 27.02 23.92 23.32
CA SER A 279 25.61 23.51 23.46
C SER A 279 24.81 23.50 22.15
N THR A 280 25.41 23.96 21.05
CA THR A 280 24.79 23.94 19.72
C THR A 280 24.98 22.61 18.98
N GLU A 281 26.00 21.81 19.29
CA GLU A 281 26.27 20.57 18.53
C GLU A 281 25.36 19.40 18.94
N GLY A 282 24.93 19.32 20.21
CA GLY A 282 24.11 18.20 20.71
C GLY A 282 22.73 18.08 20.03
N LEU A 283 22.01 19.20 19.94
CA LEU A 283 20.67 19.27 19.35
C LEU A 283 20.67 18.92 17.85
N PHE A 284 21.64 19.44 17.09
CA PHE A 284 21.78 19.11 15.67
C PHE A 284 22.35 17.71 15.45
N ASN A 285 23.13 17.15 16.38
CA ASN A 285 23.60 15.76 16.29
C ASN A 285 22.47 14.74 16.48
N MET A 286 21.50 14.95 17.38
CA MET A 286 20.33 14.05 17.46
C MET A 286 19.52 14.05 16.16
N VAL A 287 19.22 15.23 15.60
CA VAL A 287 18.51 15.36 14.32
C VAL A 287 19.33 14.75 13.17
N SER A 288 20.66 14.92 13.18
CA SER A 288 21.56 14.32 12.19
C SER A 288 21.66 12.79 12.33
N ILE A 289 21.58 12.25 13.55
CA ILE A 289 21.58 10.80 13.80
C ILE A 289 20.26 10.18 13.34
N LEU A 290 19.10 10.84 13.56
CA LEU A 290 17.82 10.44 12.96
C LEU A 290 17.92 10.47 11.42
N LEU A 291 18.30 11.61 10.84
CA LEU A 291 18.44 11.76 9.39
C LEU A 291 19.47 10.78 8.77
N MET A 292 20.55 10.43 9.47
CA MET A 292 21.50 9.42 9.02
C MET A 292 21.02 7.97 9.24
N LYS A 293 20.09 7.71 10.17
CA LYS A 293 19.39 6.42 10.25
C LYS A 293 18.39 6.31 9.08
N ASP A 294 17.57 7.34 8.86
CA ASP A 294 16.62 7.42 7.73
C ASP A 294 17.32 7.32 6.36
N MET A 295 18.44 8.03 6.17
CA MET A 295 19.20 7.99 4.93
C MET A 295 19.89 6.63 4.71
N ARG A 296 20.22 5.88 5.77
CA ARG A 296 20.69 4.48 5.64
C ARG A 296 19.55 3.52 5.29
N PHE A 297 18.32 3.79 5.72
CA PHE A 297 17.13 3.09 5.26
C PHE A 297 16.89 3.31 3.76
N ILE A 298 17.00 4.55 3.29
CA ILE A 298 16.80 4.90 1.88
C ILE A 298 17.88 4.30 0.97
N ILE A 299 19.16 4.28 1.38
CA ILE A 299 20.26 3.82 0.53
C ILE A 299 20.35 2.28 0.43
N LYS A 300 19.92 1.52 1.46
CA LYS A 300 19.95 0.04 1.40
C LYS A 300 18.90 -0.58 0.48
N GLY A 301 17.85 0.15 0.08
CA GLY A 301 16.89 -0.29 -0.93
C GLY A 301 17.34 -0.10 -2.39
N GLY A 302 18.62 0.26 -2.62
CA GLY A 302 19.08 0.85 -3.87
C GLY A 302 20.35 0.25 -4.50
N ASN A 303 20.68 -1.03 -4.28
CA ASN A 303 21.49 -1.82 -5.24
C ASN A 303 21.62 -3.31 -4.85
N SER A 304 21.52 -4.17 -5.87
CA SER A 304 21.55 -5.66 -5.86
C SER A 304 20.28 -6.34 -5.38
#